data_AF-A0A1Y4UD73-F1
#
_entry.id   AF-A0A1Y4UD73-F1
#
_cell.length_a   1.000
_cell.length_b   1.000
_cell.length_c   1.000
_cell.angle_alpha   90.00
_cell.angle_beta   90.00
_cell.angle_gamma   90.00
#
_symmetry.space_group_name_H-M   'P 1'
#
loop_
_entity.id
_entity.type
_entity.pdbx_description
1 polymer ?
#
loop_
_entity_poly.entity_id
_entity_poly.type
_entity_poly.pdbx_seq_one_letter_code
_entity_poly.pdbx_strand_id
1 'polypeptide(L)'
;MQTEMPDIQSTFQAVTTKRELAERLGSSLKMLAYYLYKLPPEQQYKKYDIPKRAGGTREIYAPISGIKQIQKRLSHILQNYQPAKFCVHGYVKERSIKTNAYIHRRKRIVINLDLKDFFPSINFGRVRGLFKSAPFGFNDEVATTLAQICCHDGKLPQGAPTSPVISNYICRRLDNELIAFARKHKINYSRYADDITFSTNLQFLPTAVGHIKEHKIVLSNTLQKIFQDNGFTINEEKTRYALRTNRQEVTGLIVNAGINVPRKYIMRIRAMLHAWEKYGLEAAAKEHFEKFNYKHKHPDYPEIAFKNELTGMLNYVGQMKGIGNRVYIALYYRIKRLDSNIKLSIPEYIPAPEGTTVVFCEGKTDPLHLETALSWFHQQGEFSDLDLHFFKWRSDLDINNDTLLQMCQTRPQAKRDNRIEIYLFDRDVPRYIQKAAEKDKSYKHWEANVYSALLPVPEHRDFNEICIEHFYPDEDLLKEDKDGRRLYTTREFDPESGCHLKLKEVYYAGTRAQLRCKYPKILDSNVRKTGSDENIALSKNNFAKNIFHKTGSFKEVSFSYFKVIFELFEEIMAQAK
;
A
#
# COMPACT_ATOMS: atom_id res chain seq x y z
N MET A 1 -24.55 -3.57 22.63
CA MET A 1 -24.24 -2.18 23.03
C MET A 1 -22.75 -1.94 22.87
N GLN A 2 -22.34 -1.32 21.76
CA GLN A 2 -20.99 -0.76 21.64
C GLN A 2 -21.03 0.59 22.35
N THR A 3 -20.25 0.73 23.42
CA THR A 3 -20.03 2.02 24.08
C THR A 3 -19.23 2.89 23.12
N GLU A 4 -19.89 3.88 22.52
CA GLU A 4 -19.24 4.92 21.71
C GLU A 4 -18.21 5.64 22.60
N MET A 5 -16.93 5.48 22.27
CA MET A 5 -15.91 6.38 22.81
C MET A 5 -16.23 7.79 22.32
N PRO A 6 -16.26 8.81 23.19
CA PRO A 6 -16.56 10.18 22.77
C PRO A 6 -15.59 10.61 21.68
N ASP A 7 -16.13 11.27 20.65
CA ASP A 7 -15.37 11.77 19.51
C ASP A 7 -14.11 12.54 19.98
N ILE A 8 -12.96 12.10 19.50
CA ILE A 8 -11.67 12.66 19.90
C ILE A 8 -11.58 14.14 19.56
N GLN A 9 -12.33 14.60 18.56
CA GLN A 9 -12.35 15.98 18.08
C GLN A 9 -13.14 16.91 18.99
N SER A 10 -14.39 16.57 19.31
CA SER A 10 -15.27 17.38 20.18
C SER A 10 -14.66 17.61 21.56
N THR A 11 -14.05 16.56 22.11
CA THR A 11 -13.36 16.62 23.41
C THR A 11 -12.03 17.39 23.38
N PHE A 12 -11.40 17.59 22.22
CA PHE A 12 -10.21 18.43 22.09
C PHE A 12 -10.57 19.92 21.98
N GLN A 13 -11.66 20.27 21.30
CA GLN A 13 -12.15 21.66 21.20
C GLN A 13 -12.58 22.24 22.54
N ALA A 14 -13.10 21.41 23.44
CA ALA A 14 -13.59 21.84 24.74
C ALA A 14 -12.49 22.23 25.76
N VAL A 15 -11.21 22.06 25.42
CA VAL A 15 -10.09 22.35 26.32
C VAL A 15 -9.94 23.86 26.52
N THR A 16 -10.07 24.30 27.77
CA THR A 16 -9.97 25.71 28.17
C THR A 16 -8.81 25.99 29.12
N THR A 17 -8.25 24.97 29.79
CA THR A 17 -7.14 25.15 30.75
C THR A 17 -5.90 24.32 30.41
N LYS A 18 -4.74 24.70 30.97
CA LYS A 18 -3.51 23.89 30.85
C LYS A 18 -3.64 22.49 31.46
N ARG A 19 -4.46 22.33 32.50
CA ARG A 19 -4.68 21.03 33.16
C ARG A 19 -5.40 20.08 32.23
N GLU A 20 -6.53 20.51 31.67
CA GLU A 20 -7.29 19.76 30.67
C GLU A 20 -6.43 19.43 29.45
N LEU A 21 -5.63 20.38 28.97
CA LEU A 21 -4.71 20.15 27.86
C LEU A 21 -3.69 19.05 28.19
N ALA A 22 -3.08 19.10 29.38
CA ALA A 22 -2.10 18.09 29.80
C ALA A 22 -2.73 16.70 29.85
N GLU A 23 -3.91 16.57 30.47
CA GLU A 23 -4.67 15.31 30.56
C GLU A 23 -5.02 14.78 29.18
N ARG A 24 -5.44 15.66 28.27
CA ARG A 24 -5.78 15.29 26.90
C ARG A 24 -4.58 14.81 26.09
N LEU A 25 -3.41 15.37 26.38
CA LEU A 25 -2.12 14.94 25.84
C LEU A 25 -1.51 13.78 26.66
N GLY A 26 -2.27 13.20 27.60
CA GLY A 26 -1.87 12.12 28.51
C GLY A 26 -0.56 12.37 29.24
N SER A 27 -0.44 13.58 29.77
CA SER A 27 0.59 14.00 30.70
C SER A 27 -0.08 14.60 31.94
N SER A 28 0.65 14.74 33.03
CA SER A 28 0.17 15.55 34.16
C SER A 28 0.55 17.01 33.95
N LEU A 29 -0.22 17.93 34.55
CA LEU A 29 0.12 19.37 34.51
C LEU A 29 1.54 19.62 35.04
N LYS A 30 1.96 18.90 36.09
CA LYS A 30 3.31 18.99 36.67
C LYS A 30 4.38 18.62 35.63
N MET A 31 4.21 17.52 34.91
CA MET A 31 5.17 17.07 33.90
C MET A 31 5.20 18.01 32.69
N LEU A 32 4.04 18.46 32.22
CA LEU A 32 3.96 19.44 31.13
C LEU A 32 4.66 20.76 31.52
N ALA A 33 4.37 21.28 32.71
CA ALA A 33 5.01 22.50 33.22
C ALA A 33 6.51 22.33 33.41
N TYR A 34 6.97 21.16 33.87
CA TYR A 34 8.40 20.85 33.95
C TYR A 34 9.07 20.95 32.57
N TYR A 35 8.53 20.28 31.55
CA TYR A 35 9.12 20.29 30.22
C TYR A 35 9.11 21.67 29.55
N LEU A 36 8.06 22.46 29.76
CA LEU A 36 7.92 23.76 29.08
C LEU A 36 8.64 24.91 29.80
N TYR A 37 8.71 24.88 31.13
CA TYR A 37 9.13 26.05 31.93
C TYR A 37 10.31 25.81 32.86
N LYS A 38 10.63 24.55 33.20
CA LYS A 38 11.71 24.24 34.14
C LYS A 38 12.92 23.61 33.46
N LEU A 39 12.69 22.76 32.46
CA LEU A 39 13.76 22.15 31.69
C LEU A 39 14.39 23.21 30.76
N PRO A 40 15.71 23.46 30.83
CA PRO A 40 16.36 24.42 29.96
C PRO A 40 16.19 24.05 28.47
N PRO A 41 15.99 25.03 27.57
CA PRO A 41 15.73 24.78 26.15
C PRO A 41 16.73 23.83 25.47
N GLU A 42 18.01 23.96 25.78
CA GLU A 42 19.10 23.11 25.26
C GLU A 42 19.00 21.64 25.69
N GLN A 43 18.27 21.35 26.77
CA GLN A 43 18.02 19.98 27.25
C GLN A 43 16.71 19.40 26.71
N GLN A 44 15.86 20.23 26.08
CA GLN A 44 14.57 19.78 25.51
C GLN A 44 14.77 19.03 24.18
N TYR A 45 15.83 19.33 23.43
CA TYR A 45 16.11 18.76 22.12
C TYR A 45 17.57 18.32 21.98
N LYS A 46 17.77 17.19 21.31
CA LYS A 46 19.09 16.74 20.86
C LYS A 46 19.33 17.25 19.44
N LYS A 47 20.38 18.04 19.28
CA LYS A 47 20.84 18.58 17.99
C LYS A 47 21.83 17.62 17.33
N TYR A 48 21.62 17.32 16.05
CA TYR A 48 22.56 16.57 15.22
C TYR A 48 22.39 16.89 13.73
N ASP A 49 23.42 16.65 12.94
CA ASP A 49 23.43 16.95 11.51
C ASP A 49 23.17 15.72 10.64
N ILE A 50 22.46 15.94 9.54
CA ILE A 50 22.28 14.97 8.46
C ILE A 50 22.81 15.57 7.15
N PRO A 51 23.62 14.85 6.36
CA PRO A 51 24.07 15.34 5.06
C PRO A 51 22.90 15.56 4.09
N LYS A 52 22.89 16.70 3.40
CA LYS A 52 21.95 16.99 2.31
C LYS A 52 22.41 16.27 1.03
N ARG A 53 21.44 15.85 0.20
CA ARG A 53 21.73 15.22 -1.11
C ARG A 53 22.51 16.11 -2.08
N ALA A 54 22.34 17.44 -1.98
CA ALA A 54 23.01 18.42 -2.82
C ALA A 54 24.32 18.97 -2.21
N GLY A 55 24.80 18.39 -1.09
CA GLY A 55 25.92 18.91 -0.33
C GLY A 55 25.49 19.80 0.85
N GLY A 56 26.37 19.93 1.84
CA GLY A 56 26.09 20.60 3.12
C GLY A 56 25.34 19.73 4.13
N THR A 57 25.01 20.30 5.28
CA THR A 57 24.30 19.63 6.38
C THR A 57 22.89 20.19 6.58
N ARG A 58 22.02 19.36 7.13
CA ARG A 58 20.70 19.69 7.65
C ARG A 58 20.73 19.43 9.15
N GLU A 59 20.57 20.51 9.88
CA GLU A 59 20.47 20.46 11.34
C GLU A 59 19.10 19.92 11.75
N ILE A 60 19.10 18.88 12.59
CA ILE A 60 17.91 18.22 13.12
C ILE A 60 17.86 18.41 14.63
N TYR A 61 16.68 18.75 15.12
CA TYR A 61 16.36 18.91 16.52
C TYR A 61 15.36 17.81 16.91
N ALA A 62 15.86 16.74 17.55
CA ALA A 62 15.01 15.66 18.02
C ALA A 62 14.59 15.90 19.48
N PRO A 63 13.28 15.97 19.79
CA PRO A 63 12.81 16.17 21.16
C PRO A 63 13.19 14.99 22.05
N ILE A 64 13.45 15.26 23.34
CA ILE A 64 13.59 14.21 24.35
C ILE A 64 12.31 13.38 24.49
N SER A 65 12.43 12.18 25.08
CA SER A 65 11.33 11.20 25.13
C SER A 65 10.01 11.76 25.65
N GLY A 66 10.03 12.54 26.74
CA GLY A 66 8.82 13.14 27.33
C GLY A 66 8.10 14.09 26.39
N ILE A 67 8.81 15.09 25.85
CA ILE A 67 8.28 16.05 24.87
C ILE A 67 7.82 15.33 23.60
N LYS A 68 8.60 14.35 23.14
CA LYS A 68 8.28 13.54 21.95
C LYS A 68 6.96 12.80 22.11
N GLN A 69 6.64 12.28 23.29
CA GLN A 69 5.37 11.58 23.54
C GLN A 69 4.18 12.54 23.50
N ILE A 70 4.29 13.69 24.15
CA ILE A 70 3.28 14.76 24.12
C ILE A 70 3.03 15.20 22.68
N GLN A 71 4.10 15.48 21.93
CA GLN A 71 4.03 15.87 20.52
C GLN A 71 3.45 14.78 19.63
N LYS A 72 3.74 13.49 19.85
CA LYS A 72 3.12 12.39 19.10
C LYS A 72 1.61 12.34 19.32
N ARG A 73 1.14 12.48 20.57
CA ARG A 73 -0.29 12.49 20.89
C ARG A 73 -0.98 13.68 20.26
N LEU A 74 -0.40 14.88 20.38
CA LEU A 74 -0.91 16.08 19.72
C LEU A 74 -0.97 15.89 18.20
N SER A 75 0.10 15.37 17.58
CA SER A 75 0.17 15.12 16.14
C SER A 75 -0.93 14.16 15.69
N HIS A 76 -1.19 13.10 16.45
CA HIS A 76 -2.28 12.16 16.18
C HIS A 76 -3.66 12.83 16.25
N ILE A 77 -3.91 13.64 17.29
CA ILE A 77 -5.16 14.41 17.40
C ILE A 77 -5.33 15.32 16.18
N LEU A 78 -4.31 16.11 15.87
CA LEU A 78 -4.37 17.10 14.77
C LEU A 78 -4.53 16.48 13.39
N GLN A 79 -3.91 15.32 13.13
CA GLN A 79 -4.05 14.61 11.85
C GLN A 79 -5.47 14.09 11.63
N ASN A 80 -6.17 13.72 12.70
CA ASN A 80 -7.55 13.24 12.64
C ASN A 80 -8.57 14.37 12.77
N TYR A 81 -8.17 15.59 13.13
CA TYR A 81 -9.07 16.71 13.40
C TYR A 81 -9.68 17.34 12.14
N GLN A 82 -8.88 17.48 11.06
CA GLN A 82 -9.39 17.91 9.77
C GLN A 82 -8.73 17.12 8.64
N PRO A 83 -9.50 16.78 7.59
CA PRO A 83 -8.93 16.15 6.41
C PRO A 83 -7.93 17.10 5.74
N ALA A 84 -6.82 16.53 5.31
CA ALA A 84 -5.87 17.22 4.46
C ALA A 84 -6.52 17.58 3.10
N LYS A 85 -6.10 18.70 2.53
CA LYS A 85 -6.52 19.10 1.19
C LYS A 85 -6.03 18.10 0.14
N PHE A 86 -6.81 17.89 -0.92
CA PHE A 86 -6.48 16.95 -1.98
C PHE A 86 -5.15 17.23 -2.70
N CYS A 87 -4.71 18.50 -2.71
CA CYS A 87 -3.44 18.91 -3.32
C CYS A 87 -2.22 18.64 -2.43
N VAL A 88 -2.41 18.24 -1.16
CA VAL A 88 -1.33 18.06 -0.19
C VAL A 88 -1.01 16.58 -0.06
N HIS A 89 0.24 16.23 -0.36
CA HIS A 89 0.73 14.85 -0.35
C HIS A 89 1.83 14.61 0.69
N GLY A 90 2.47 15.67 1.19
CA GLY A 90 3.49 15.57 2.23
C GLY A 90 2.86 15.44 3.61
N TYR A 91 3.34 14.48 4.40
CA TYR A 91 2.89 14.24 5.77
C TYR A 91 1.39 13.91 5.93
N VAL A 92 0.79 13.32 4.90
CA VAL A 92 -0.61 12.89 4.91
C VAL A 92 -0.65 11.37 4.81
N LYS A 93 -1.45 10.72 5.66
CA LYS A 93 -1.68 9.27 5.63
C LYS A 93 -2.16 8.85 4.23
N GLU A 94 -1.65 7.72 3.73
CA GLU A 94 -1.97 7.17 2.39
C GLU A 94 -1.57 8.07 1.19
N ARG A 95 -0.89 9.18 1.44
CA ARG A 95 -0.24 9.97 0.39
C ARG A 95 1.27 9.70 0.39
N SER A 96 1.88 9.88 -0.78
CA SER A 96 3.29 9.57 -0.98
C SER A 96 3.84 10.40 -2.14
N ILE A 97 5.16 10.34 -2.33
CA ILE A 97 5.82 10.90 -3.52
C ILE A 97 5.22 10.35 -4.82
N LYS A 98 4.72 9.10 -4.82
CA LYS A 98 4.06 8.49 -5.98
C LYS A 98 2.72 9.17 -6.28
N THR A 99 1.87 9.37 -5.27
CA THR A 99 0.58 10.02 -5.48
C THR A 99 0.74 11.49 -5.86
N ASN A 100 1.77 12.16 -5.34
CA ASN A 100 2.12 13.52 -5.73
C ASN A 100 2.53 13.59 -7.22
N ALA A 101 3.50 12.78 -7.61
CA ALA A 101 4.00 12.72 -8.98
C ALA A 101 2.92 12.30 -10.00
N TYR A 102 1.95 11.48 -9.57
CA TYR A 102 0.88 10.97 -10.43
C TYR A 102 0.04 12.07 -11.08
N ILE A 103 -0.18 13.18 -10.38
CA ILE A 103 -0.93 14.36 -10.88
C ILE A 103 -0.25 14.99 -12.09
N HIS A 104 1.07 14.91 -12.14
CA HIS A 104 1.93 15.65 -13.08
C HIS A 104 2.47 14.79 -14.22
N ARG A 105 1.98 13.56 -14.39
CA ARG A 105 2.42 12.67 -15.47
C ARG A 105 1.97 13.17 -16.84
N ARG A 106 2.81 12.94 -17.86
CA ARG A 106 2.52 13.23 -19.29
C ARG A 106 2.20 14.71 -19.55
N LYS A 107 2.77 15.62 -18.78
CA LYS A 107 2.51 17.06 -18.92
C LYS A 107 3.46 17.70 -19.92
N ARG A 108 3.01 18.72 -20.66
CA ARG A 108 3.87 19.47 -21.59
C ARG A 108 4.93 20.26 -20.84
N ILE A 109 4.55 20.86 -19.71
CA ILE A 109 5.41 21.70 -18.88
C ILE A 109 5.22 21.30 -17.42
N VAL A 110 6.32 21.12 -16.68
CA VAL A 110 6.34 20.91 -15.23
C VAL A 110 7.25 21.97 -14.61
N ILE A 111 6.81 22.57 -13.50
CA ILE A 111 7.58 23.54 -12.70
C ILE A 111 7.62 23.03 -11.28
N ASN A 112 8.81 22.97 -10.69
CA ASN A 112 8.98 22.66 -9.28
C ASN A 112 9.56 23.88 -8.56
N LEU A 113 8.95 24.21 -7.43
CA LEU A 113 9.37 25.25 -6.51
C LEU A 113 9.73 24.58 -5.17
N ASP A 114 10.63 25.22 -4.43
CA ASP A 114 11.04 24.84 -3.07
C ASP A 114 10.95 26.10 -2.20
N LEU A 115 10.58 25.95 -0.93
CA LEU A 115 10.49 27.07 0.01
C LEU A 115 11.76 27.18 0.86
N LYS A 116 12.33 28.39 0.97
CA LYS A 116 13.48 28.64 1.84
C LYS A 116 13.09 28.46 3.30
N ASP A 117 13.91 27.71 4.03
CA ASP A 117 13.80 27.50 5.49
C ASP A 117 12.38 27.20 5.98
N PHE A 118 11.67 26.31 5.27
CA PHE A 118 10.24 26.06 5.44
C PHE A 118 9.76 25.86 6.90
N PHE A 119 10.45 25.03 7.68
CA PHE A 119 10.09 24.84 9.10
C PHE A 119 10.49 26.05 9.95
N PRO A 120 11.75 26.54 9.91
CA PRO A 120 12.14 27.77 10.60
C PRO A 120 11.28 29.01 10.30
N SER A 121 10.74 29.15 9.08
CA SER A 121 9.89 30.28 8.69
C SER A 121 8.49 30.25 9.33
N ILE A 122 8.13 29.14 9.98
CA ILE A 122 6.91 29.01 10.77
C ILE A 122 7.27 29.28 12.24
N ASN A 123 7.16 30.55 12.62
CA ASN A 123 7.48 31.03 13.96
C ASN A 123 6.35 30.76 14.98
N PHE A 124 6.68 30.95 16.26
CA PHE A 124 5.79 30.78 17.41
C PHE A 124 4.48 31.55 17.27
N GLY A 125 4.54 32.81 16.80
CA GLY A 125 3.36 33.64 16.61
C GLY A 125 2.38 33.06 15.59
N ARG A 126 2.89 32.50 14.49
CA ARG A 126 2.07 31.81 13.48
C ARG A 126 1.40 30.56 14.05
N VAL A 127 2.14 29.75 14.81
CA VAL A 127 1.59 28.54 15.45
C VAL A 127 0.55 28.90 16.50
N ARG A 128 0.80 29.92 17.32
CA ARG A 128 -0.18 30.44 18.29
C ARG A 128 -1.43 30.97 17.58
N GLY A 129 -1.26 31.75 16.53
CA GLY A 129 -2.35 32.29 15.70
C GLY A 129 -3.20 31.19 15.09
N LEU A 130 -2.58 30.11 14.59
CA LEU A 130 -3.28 28.92 14.10
C LEU A 130 -4.26 28.38 15.16
N PHE A 131 -3.78 28.15 16.39
CA PHE A 131 -4.60 27.58 17.47
C PHE A 131 -5.68 28.54 17.98
N LYS A 132 -5.48 29.86 17.87
CA LYS A 132 -6.52 30.86 18.17
C LYS A 132 -7.60 30.94 17.09
N SER A 133 -7.24 30.65 15.85
CA SER A 133 -8.15 30.79 14.70
C SER A 133 -9.05 29.56 14.50
N ALA A 134 -10.12 29.72 13.72
CA ALA A 134 -10.89 28.59 13.24
C ALA A 134 -9.96 27.63 12.44
N PRO A 135 -10.10 26.31 12.63
CA PRO A 135 -11.20 25.60 13.28
C PRO A 135 -11.00 25.34 14.79
N PHE A 136 -9.94 25.85 15.42
CA PHE A 136 -9.59 25.51 16.80
C PHE A 136 -10.22 26.46 17.82
N GLY A 137 -10.04 27.78 17.65
CA GLY A 137 -10.68 28.77 18.52
C GLY A 137 -10.24 28.75 19.98
N PHE A 138 -9.03 28.25 20.30
CA PHE A 138 -8.55 28.18 21.67
C PHE A 138 -8.29 29.56 22.27
N ASN A 139 -8.47 29.67 23.59
CA ASN A 139 -8.12 30.87 24.34
C ASN A 139 -6.59 31.11 24.36
N ASP A 140 -6.19 32.29 24.85
CA ASP A 140 -4.78 32.69 24.85
C ASP A 140 -3.88 31.74 25.66
N GLU A 141 -4.37 31.18 26.75
CA GLU A 141 -3.59 30.27 27.60
C GLU A 141 -3.28 28.96 26.88
N VAL A 142 -4.31 28.30 26.35
CA VAL A 142 -4.19 27.00 25.67
C VAL A 142 -3.43 27.15 24.35
N ALA A 143 -3.72 28.18 23.55
CA ALA A 143 -3.03 28.43 22.29
C ALA A 143 -1.53 28.71 22.50
N THR A 144 -1.16 29.46 23.54
CA THR A 144 0.24 29.70 23.89
C THR A 144 0.94 28.42 24.33
N THR A 145 0.27 27.61 25.15
CA THR A 145 0.82 26.33 25.62
C THR A 145 1.03 25.35 24.47
N LEU A 146 0.07 25.24 23.55
CA LEU A 146 0.20 24.43 22.32
C LEU A 146 1.34 24.92 21.43
N ALA A 147 1.51 26.23 21.28
CA ALA A 147 2.64 26.79 20.53
C ALA A 147 3.98 26.49 21.20
N GLN A 148 4.06 26.53 22.54
CA GLN A 148 5.25 26.14 23.32
C GLN A 148 5.58 24.65 23.16
N ILE A 149 4.56 23.78 23.11
CA ILE A 149 4.75 22.35 22.83
C ILE A 149 5.30 22.14 21.42
N CYS A 150 4.86 22.92 20.43
CA CYS A 150 5.21 22.70 19.03
C CYS A 150 6.54 23.35 18.60
N CYS A 151 6.94 24.44 19.25
CA CYS A 151 8.10 25.23 18.84
C CYS A 151 9.31 24.98 19.73
N HIS A 152 10.48 25.20 19.17
CA HIS A 152 11.76 25.27 19.87
C HIS A 152 12.51 26.49 19.33
N ASP A 153 13.10 27.30 20.19
CA ASP A 153 13.73 28.58 19.84
C ASP A 153 12.83 29.49 18.96
N GLY A 154 11.55 29.55 19.32
CA GLY A 154 10.56 30.42 18.66
C GLY A 154 10.12 29.97 17.26
N LYS A 155 10.48 28.77 16.80
CA LYS A 155 10.15 28.25 15.46
C LYS A 155 9.82 26.76 15.48
N LEU A 156 9.22 26.25 14.40
CA LEU A 156 9.03 24.81 14.27
C LEU A 156 10.38 24.09 14.06
N PRO A 157 10.74 23.12 14.93
CA PRO A 157 11.97 22.37 14.78
C PRO A 157 11.84 21.28 13.70
N GLN A 158 12.92 21.06 12.95
CA GLN A 158 13.04 19.89 12.07
C GLN A 158 13.32 18.67 12.94
N GLY A 159 12.34 17.78 13.11
CA GLY A 159 12.48 16.55 13.90
C GLY A 159 11.39 16.32 14.96
N ALA A 160 10.61 17.35 15.30
CA ALA A 160 9.46 17.17 16.19
C ALA A 160 8.29 16.46 15.48
N PRO A 161 7.58 15.53 16.16
CA PRO A 161 6.40 14.85 15.61
C PRO A 161 5.24 15.76 15.21
N THR A 162 5.13 16.97 15.77
CA THR A 162 4.07 17.95 15.47
C THR A 162 4.37 18.81 14.25
N SER A 163 5.64 19.14 14.00
CA SER A 163 6.01 20.05 12.91
C SER A 163 5.40 19.69 11.54
N PRO A 164 5.36 18.40 11.12
CA PRO A 164 4.73 17.99 9.87
C PRO A 164 3.26 18.43 9.74
N VAL A 165 2.44 18.10 10.74
CA VAL A 165 0.99 18.40 10.68
C VAL A 165 0.72 19.89 10.85
N ILE A 166 1.46 20.58 11.73
CA ILE A 166 1.32 22.05 11.91
C ILE A 166 1.67 22.77 10.61
N SER A 167 2.73 22.35 9.91
CA SER A 167 3.11 22.98 8.64
C SER A 167 2.01 22.88 7.58
N ASN A 168 1.26 21.77 7.55
CA ASN A 168 0.13 21.59 6.65
C ASN A 168 -1.07 22.46 7.02
N TYR A 169 -1.35 22.65 8.31
CA TYR A 169 -2.38 23.59 8.77
C TYR A 169 -2.03 25.03 8.40
N ILE A 170 -0.78 25.45 8.63
CA ILE A 170 -0.31 26.80 8.30
C ILE A 170 -0.40 27.07 6.79
N CYS A 171 -0.07 26.07 5.96
CA CYS A 171 -0.14 26.20 4.50
C CYS A 171 -1.58 26.19 3.94
N ARG A 172 -2.63 26.01 4.75
CA ARG A 172 -4.00 25.82 4.24
C ARG A 172 -4.52 27.04 3.47
N ARG A 173 -4.15 28.25 3.89
CA ARG A 173 -4.45 29.50 3.16
C ARG A 173 -3.67 29.58 1.85
N LEU A 174 -2.35 29.33 1.89
CA LEU A 174 -1.51 29.24 0.69
C LEU A 174 -2.08 28.25 -0.34
N ASP A 175 -2.47 27.06 0.12
CA ASP A 175 -3.06 26.03 -0.73
C ASP A 175 -4.39 26.48 -1.37
N ASN A 176 -5.24 27.22 -0.66
CA ASN A 176 -6.47 27.78 -1.21
C ASN A 176 -6.19 28.74 -2.37
N GLU A 177 -5.28 29.69 -2.13
CA GLU A 177 -4.91 30.71 -3.10
C GLU A 177 -4.23 30.08 -4.33
N LEU A 178 -3.34 29.11 -4.12
CA LEU A 178 -2.67 28.39 -5.22
C LEU A 178 -3.62 27.48 -6.01
N ILE A 179 -4.60 26.84 -5.37
CA ILE A 179 -5.65 26.08 -6.09
C ILE A 179 -6.47 27.03 -6.97
N ALA A 180 -6.89 28.18 -6.43
CA ALA A 180 -7.67 29.16 -7.17
C ALA A 180 -6.87 29.74 -8.36
N PHE A 181 -5.62 30.12 -8.12
CA PHE A 181 -4.68 30.54 -9.14
C PHE A 181 -4.48 29.46 -10.21
N ALA A 182 -4.28 28.21 -9.80
CA ALA A 182 -4.05 27.10 -10.71
C ALA A 182 -5.25 26.84 -11.62
N ARG A 183 -6.46 26.84 -11.05
CA ARG A 183 -7.73 26.70 -11.79
C ARG A 183 -7.91 27.82 -12.82
N LYS A 184 -7.69 29.08 -12.42
CA LYS A 184 -7.82 30.27 -13.29
C LYS A 184 -6.90 30.18 -14.51
N HIS A 185 -5.70 29.62 -14.34
CA HIS A 185 -4.68 29.56 -15.39
C HIS A 185 -4.53 28.18 -16.05
N LYS A 186 -5.48 27.25 -15.83
CA LYS A 186 -5.50 25.90 -16.42
C LYS A 186 -4.19 25.12 -16.18
N ILE A 187 -3.69 25.19 -14.94
CA ILE A 187 -2.53 24.41 -14.48
C ILE A 187 -2.94 23.48 -13.33
N ASN A 188 -2.24 22.37 -13.17
CA ASN A 188 -2.36 21.51 -12.00
C ASN A 188 -1.39 21.98 -10.91
N TYR A 189 -1.79 21.84 -9.65
CA TYR A 189 -1.00 22.18 -8.47
C TYR A 189 -1.02 21.01 -7.47
N SER A 190 0.14 20.71 -6.90
CA SER A 190 0.27 19.88 -5.71
C SER A 190 1.43 20.33 -4.83
N ARG A 191 1.41 19.93 -3.56
CA ARG A 191 2.43 20.25 -2.56
C ARG A 191 2.82 19.00 -1.76
N TYR A 192 4.12 18.78 -1.62
CA TYR A 192 4.72 17.77 -0.77
C TYR A 192 5.67 18.46 0.22
N ALA A 193 5.16 18.77 1.42
CA ALA A 193 5.86 19.61 2.38
C ALA A 193 6.20 21.00 1.78
N ASP A 194 7.49 21.30 1.63
CA ASP A 194 8.07 22.49 1.01
C ASP A 194 8.21 22.40 -0.53
N ASP A 195 8.24 21.18 -1.08
CA ASP A 195 8.27 20.96 -2.52
C ASP A 195 6.87 21.23 -3.13
N ILE A 196 6.78 22.20 -4.02
CA ILE A 196 5.56 22.57 -4.73
C ILE A 196 5.73 22.27 -6.21
N THR A 197 4.70 21.71 -6.84
CA THR A 197 4.73 21.38 -8.26
C THR A 197 3.54 21.97 -8.99
N PHE A 198 3.82 22.68 -10.08
CA PHE A 198 2.84 23.06 -11.09
C PHE A 198 3.07 22.26 -12.37
N SER A 199 2.00 22.00 -13.13
CA SER A 199 2.15 21.44 -14.46
C SER A 199 1.00 21.79 -15.39
N THR A 200 1.22 21.79 -16.69
CA THR A 200 0.16 22.05 -17.67
C THR A 200 0.37 21.31 -18.99
N ASN A 201 -0.73 21.17 -19.74
CA ASN A 201 -0.75 20.70 -21.13
C ASN A 201 -0.96 21.84 -22.13
N LEU A 202 -0.93 23.09 -21.67
CA LEU A 202 -0.85 24.25 -22.57
C LEU A 202 0.45 24.21 -23.37
N GLN A 203 0.41 24.80 -24.57
CA GLN A 203 1.57 24.88 -25.45
C GLN A 203 2.66 25.78 -24.88
N PHE A 204 2.26 26.88 -24.25
CA PHE A 204 3.15 27.86 -23.64
C PHE A 204 2.83 28.00 -22.15
N LEU A 205 3.83 28.40 -21.38
CA LEU A 205 3.65 28.71 -19.97
C LEU A 205 2.77 29.97 -19.85
N PRO A 206 1.70 29.97 -19.04
CA PRO A 206 0.94 31.20 -18.81
C PRO A 206 1.84 32.28 -18.21
N THR A 207 1.79 33.50 -18.76
CA THR A 207 2.55 34.67 -18.26
C THR A 207 2.26 34.98 -16.79
N ALA A 208 1.04 34.67 -16.35
CA ALA A 208 0.66 34.76 -14.94
C ALA A 208 1.47 33.84 -14.01
N VAL A 209 2.03 32.73 -14.51
CA VAL A 209 2.96 31.87 -13.75
C VAL A 209 4.37 32.45 -13.82
N GLY A 210 4.80 32.88 -15.00
CA GLY A 210 6.13 33.42 -15.24
C GLY A 210 6.53 33.33 -16.71
N HIS A 211 7.81 33.56 -16.98
CA HIS A 211 8.41 33.44 -18.29
C HIS A 211 9.79 32.79 -18.20
N ILE A 212 10.33 32.33 -19.33
CA ILE A 212 11.66 31.73 -19.39
C ILE A 212 12.66 32.79 -19.85
N LYS A 213 13.74 32.96 -19.09
CA LYS A 213 14.88 33.82 -19.44
C LYS A 213 16.16 33.03 -19.17
N GLU A 214 17.07 32.96 -20.14
CA GLU A 214 18.38 32.29 -19.99
C GLU A 214 18.29 30.86 -19.43
N HIS A 215 17.35 30.07 -19.97
CA HIS A 215 17.07 28.69 -19.50
C HIS A 215 16.66 28.56 -18.03
N LYS A 216 16.26 29.65 -17.37
CA LYS A 216 15.65 29.67 -16.04
C LYS A 216 14.22 30.17 -16.13
N ILE A 217 13.39 29.72 -15.19
CA ILE A 217 12.05 30.25 -15.02
C ILE A 217 12.11 31.47 -14.09
N VAL A 218 11.57 32.59 -14.55
CA VAL A 218 11.34 33.79 -13.76
C VAL A 218 9.86 33.84 -13.42
N LEU A 219 9.53 33.69 -12.13
CA LEU A 219 8.15 33.66 -11.67
C LEU A 219 7.52 35.06 -11.73
N SER A 220 6.23 35.12 -12.03
CA SER A 220 5.50 36.39 -12.05
C SER A 220 5.40 37.01 -10.65
N ASN A 221 5.29 38.33 -10.57
CA ASN A 221 5.05 39.03 -9.31
C ASN A 221 3.75 38.58 -8.65
N THR A 222 2.72 38.27 -9.45
CA THR A 222 1.43 37.77 -8.94
C THR A 222 1.60 36.46 -8.18
N LEU A 223 2.36 35.51 -8.73
CA LEU A 223 2.59 34.22 -8.07
C LEU A 223 3.48 34.39 -6.85
N GLN A 224 4.56 35.17 -6.95
CA GLN A 224 5.46 35.43 -5.82
C GLN A 224 4.73 36.08 -4.63
N LYS A 225 3.82 37.02 -4.91
CA LYS A 225 3.03 37.70 -3.87
C LYS A 225 2.16 36.73 -3.06
N ILE A 226 1.58 35.71 -3.70
CA ILE A 226 0.82 34.66 -2.97
C ILE A 226 1.69 33.99 -1.90
N PHE A 227 2.96 33.69 -2.19
CA PHE A 227 3.87 33.11 -1.21
C PHE A 227 4.24 34.09 -0.10
N GLN A 228 4.57 35.33 -0.48
CA GLN A 228 4.96 36.39 0.46
C GLN A 228 3.83 36.74 1.44
N ASP A 229 2.60 36.88 0.95
CA ASP A 229 1.41 37.18 1.76
C ASP A 229 1.08 36.03 2.73
N ASN A 230 1.55 34.80 2.42
CA ASN A 230 1.47 33.64 3.31
C ASN A 230 2.75 33.43 4.14
N GLY A 231 3.67 34.38 4.17
CA GLY A 231 4.88 34.35 4.98
C GLY A 231 5.88 33.28 4.56
N PHE A 232 6.01 33.02 3.26
CA PHE A 232 6.98 32.09 2.69
C PHE A 232 7.81 32.76 1.59
N THR A 233 9.06 32.33 1.48
CA THR A 233 9.98 32.80 0.44
C THR A 233 10.34 31.64 -0.48
N ILE A 234 10.27 31.86 -1.79
CA ILE A 234 10.63 30.86 -2.79
C ILE A 234 12.15 30.75 -2.89
N ASN A 235 12.65 29.52 -3.02
CA ASN A 235 14.04 29.25 -3.33
C ASN A 235 14.26 29.30 -4.85
N GLU A 236 14.71 30.44 -5.35
CA GLU A 236 14.97 30.65 -6.78
C GLU A 236 16.03 29.69 -7.33
N GLU A 237 17.07 29.34 -6.56
CA GLU A 237 18.14 28.44 -7.01
C GLU A 237 17.64 27.00 -7.23
N LYS A 238 16.65 26.58 -6.45
CA LYS A 238 16.02 25.26 -6.58
C LYS A 238 14.77 25.25 -7.45
N THR A 239 14.34 26.42 -7.89
CA THR A 239 13.20 26.58 -8.77
C THR A 239 13.58 26.15 -10.18
N ARG A 240 12.81 25.21 -10.75
CA ARG A 240 13.13 24.58 -12.03
C ARG A 240 11.89 24.40 -12.88
N TYR A 241 12.07 24.40 -14.20
CA TYR A 241 11.04 24.00 -15.15
C TYR A 241 11.59 22.91 -16.09
N ALA A 242 10.69 22.11 -16.65
CA ALA A 242 11.04 21.09 -17.63
C ALA A 242 9.92 20.91 -18.67
N LEU A 243 10.30 20.94 -19.95
CA LEU A 243 9.41 20.60 -21.06
C LEU A 243 9.30 19.07 -21.22
N ARG A 244 8.30 18.60 -21.95
CA ARG A 244 8.09 17.16 -22.22
C ARG A 244 9.27 16.47 -22.90
N THR A 245 10.07 17.22 -23.67
CA THR A 245 11.29 16.76 -24.35
C THR A 245 12.48 16.64 -23.40
N ASN A 246 12.46 17.34 -22.27
CA ASN A 246 13.47 17.24 -21.20
C ASN A 246 13.00 16.26 -20.12
N ARG A 247 13.92 15.81 -19.26
CA ARG A 247 13.57 15.03 -18.08
C ARG A 247 12.69 15.86 -17.15
N GLN A 248 11.46 15.41 -16.92
CA GLN A 248 10.54 15.98 -15.94
C GLN A 248 10.58 15.16 -14.67
N GLU A 249 10.71 15.82 -13.52
CA GLU A 249 10.86 15.17 -12.23
C GLU A 249 9.99 15.82 -11.15
N VAL A 250 9.26 15.00 -10.39
CA VAL A 250 8.44 15.43 -9.26
C VAL A 250 8.79 14.58 -8.06
N THR A 251 9.23 15.21 -6.98
CA THR A 251 9.63 14.54 -5.72
C THR A 251 10.58 13.34 -5.94
N GLY A 252 11.56 13.48 -6.84
CA GLY A 252 12.53 12.42 -7.14
C GLY A 252 12.09 11.40 -8.20
N LEU A 253 10.87 11.48 -8.72
CA LEU A 253 10.31 10.54 -9.69
C LEU A 253 10.17 11.17 -11.07
N ILE A 254 10.51 10.42 -12.11
CA ILE A 254 10.36 10.84 -13.51
C ILE A 254 8.89 10.72 -13.92
N VAL A 255 8.37 11.74 -14.60
CA VAL A 255 6.92 11.84 -14.92
C VAL A 255 6.59 12.04 -16.40
N ASN A 256 7.59 12.06 -17.30
CA ASN A 256 7.40 12.31 -18.74
C ASN A 256 6.31 11.45 -19.40
N ALA A 257 6.22 10.16 -19.03
CA ALA A 257 5.26 9.22 -19.60
C ALA A 257 4.42 8.55 -18.51
N GLY A 258 5.05 7.99 -17.49
CA GLY A 258 4.40 7.45 -16.31
C GLY A 258 5.32 7.64 -15.13
N ILE A 259 4.93 7.12 -13.96
CA ILE A 259 5.79 7.16 -12.79
C ILE A 259 6.98 6.23 -13.00
N ASN A 260 8.18 6.78 -12.85
CA ASN A 260 9.41 6.03 -13.04
C ASN A 260 10.51 6.51 -12.09
N VAL A 261 11.43 5.62 -11.75
CA VAL A 261 12.62 5.97 -10.98
C VAL A 261 13.72 6.53 -11.90
N PRO A 262 14.64 7.36 -11.39
CA PRO A 262 15.77 7.84 -12.19
C PRO A 262 16.61 6.69 -12.76
N ARG A 263 17.13 6.85 -14.00
CA ARG A 263 18.01 5.85 -14.64
C ARG A 263 19.23 5.51 -13.77
N LYS A 264 19.84 6.51 -13.12
CA LYS A 264 20.96 6.33 -12.19
C LYS A 264 20.62 5.37 -11.03
N TYR A 265 19.37 5.37 -10.55
CA TYR A 265 18.91 4.47 -9.50
C TYR A 265 18.93 3.00 -9.96
N ILE A 266 18.41 2.72 -11.16
CA ILE A 266 18.45 1.39 -11.78
C ILE A 266 19.88 0.94 -12.06
N MET A 267 20.74 1.85 -12.54
CA MET A 267 22.15 1.54 -12.80
C MET A 267 22.90 1.14 -11.52
N ARG A 268 22.61 1.79 -10.38
CA ARG A 268 23.18 1.40 -9.08
C ARG A 268 22.79 -0.03 -8.69
N ILE A 269 21.51 -0.38 -8.81
CA ILE A 269 21.03 -1.76 -8.54
C ILE A 269 21.74 -2.76 -9.45
N ARG A 270 21.86 -2.45 -10.74
CA ARG A 270 22.55 -3.33 -11.71
C ARG A 270 24.02 -3.50 -11.38
N ALA A 271 24.69 -2.45 -10.91
CA ALA A 271 26.09 -2.50 -10.49
C ALA A 271 26.26 -3.37 -9.23
N MET A 272 25.40 -3.18 -8.23
CA MET A 272 25.39 -4.01 -7.01
C MET A 272 25.18 -5.50 -7.34
N LEU A 273 24.18 -5.81 -8.18
CA LEU A 273 23.92 -7.19 -8.62
C LEU A 273 25.10 -7.76 -9.41
N HIS A 274 25.70 -6.97 -10.30
CA HIS A 274 26.84 -7.43 -11.08
C HIS A 274 28.07 -7.73 -10.21
N ALA A 275 28.34 -6.88 -9.21
CA ALA A 275 29.44 -7.13 -8.26
C ALA A 275 29.22 -8.43 -7.49
N TRP A 276 27.99 -8.67 -7.01
CA TRP A 276 27.65 -9.92 -6.32
C TRP A 276 27.75 -11.13 -7.26
N GLU A 277 27.21 -11.04 -8.48
CA GLU A 277 27.30 -12.10 -9.50
C GLU A 277 28.75 -12.48 -9.84
N LYS A 278 29.66 -11.49 -9.90
CA LYS A 278 31.03 -11.69 -10.37
C LYS A 278 32.03 -12.02 -9.26
N TYR A 279 31.90 -11.40 -8.09
CA TYR A 279 32.91 -11.45 -7.03
C TYR A 279 32.40 -12.10 -5.74
N GLY A 280 31.13 -12.49 -5.68
CA GLY A 280 30.50 -13.00 -4.47
C GLY A 280 30.01 -11.89 -3.54
N LEU A 281 29.23 -12.28 -2.53
CA LEU A 281 28.50 -11.36 -1.65
C LEU A 281 29.43 -10.50 -0.79
N GLU A 282 30.45 -11.12 -0.19
CA GLU A 282 31.38 -10.47 0.74
C GLU A 282 32.17 -9.35 0.04
N ALA A 283 32.81 -9.66 -1.10
CA ALA A 283 33.57 -8.70 -1.88
C ALA A 283 32.68 -7.56 -2.42
N ALA A 284 31.47 -7.89 -2.89
CA ALA A 284 30.51 -6.89 -3.37
C ALA A 284 30.04 -5.94 -2.28
N ALA A 285 29.78 -6.47 -1.07
CA ALA A 285 29.41 -5.66 0.08
C ALA A 285 30.55 -4.72 0.47
N LYS A 286 31.77 -5.24 0.57
CA LYS A 286 32.98 -4.46 0.90
C LYS A 286 33.18 -3.31 -0.07
N GLU A 287 33.24 -3.58 -1.39
CA GLU A 287 33.44 -2.55 -2.42
C GLU A 287 32.33 -1.48 -2.35
N HIS A 288 31.07 -1.89 -2.18
CA HIS A 288 29.93 -0.97 -2.13
C HIS A 288 30.03 0.00 -0.95
N PHE A 289 30.34 -0.48 0.25
CA PHE A 289 30.42 0.39 1.43
C PHE A 289 31.66 1.29 1.41
N GLU A 290 32.79 0.83 0.86
CA GLU A 290 33.99 1.64 0.65
C GLU A 290 33.73 2.77 -0.37
N LYS A 291 33.11 2.45 -1.51
CA LYS A 291 32.91 3.39 -2.62
C LYS A 291 31.86 4.46 -2.34
N PHE A 292 30.77 4.10 -1.68
CA PHE A 292 29.70 5.05 -1.34
C PHE A 292 29.95 5.82 -0.05
N ASN A 293 31.14 5.67 0.53
CA ASN A 293 31.69 6.49 1.61
C ASN A 293 30.66 6.74 2.71
N TYR A 294 30.17 5.64 3.32
CA TYR A 294 29.36 5.69 4.53
C TYR A 294 30.26 6.15 5.68
N LYS A 295 30.67 7.43 5.65
CA LYS A 295 31.71 8.05 6.51
C LYS A 295 31.49 7.84 8.01
N HIS A 296 30.29 7.42 8.42
CA HIS A 296 29.91 7.28 9.82
C HIS A 296 29.25 5.93 10.18
N LYS A 297 29.17 4.95 9.25
CA LYS A 297 28.59 3.62 9.52
C LYS A 297 29.14 2.57 8.55
N HIS A 298 30.28 1.96 8.87
CA HIS A 298 30.51 0.60 8.38
C HIS A 298 29.52 -0.31 9.11
N PRO A 299 28.66 -1.08 8.41
CA PRO A 299 27.77 -2.00 9.08
C PRO A 299 28.59 -3.10 9.77
N ASP A 300 28.20 -3.48 10.99
CA ASP A 300 28.80 -4.64 11.68
C ASP A 300 28.63 -5.94 10.88
N TYR A 301 27.58 -6.00 10.06
CA TYR A 301 27.27 -7.10 9.14
C TYR A 301 27.07 -6.56 7.70
N PRO A 302 28.15 -6.32 6.95
CA PRO A 302 28.10 -5.71 5.61
C PRO A 302 27.24 -6.49 4.63
N GLU A 303 27.30 -7.82 4.64
CA GLU A 303 26.55 -8.67 3.72
C GLU A 303 25.04 -8.54 3.93
N ILE A 304 24.61 -8.54 5.20
CA ILE A 304 23.21 -8.38 5.59
C ILE A 304 22.74 -6.97 5.23
N ALA A 305 23.53 -5.95 5.52
CA ALA A 305 23.21 -4.57 5.17
C ALA A 305 23.10 -4.37 3.66
N PHE A 306 24.02 -4.98 2.89
CA PHE A 306 24.01 -4.95 1.42
C PHE A 306 22.75 -5.60 0.86
N LYS A 307 22.39 -6.80 1.34
CA LYS A 307 21.14 -7.48 0.95
C LYS A 307 19.92 -6.63 1.28
N ASN A 308 19.86 -6.04 2.47
CA ASN A 308 18.75 -5.20 2.90
C ASN A 308 18.63 -3.93 2.05
N GLU A 309 19.75 -3.26 1.76
CA GLU A 309 19.76 -2.08 0.88
C GLU A 309 19.30 -2.46 -0.53
N LEU A 310 19.86 -3.52 -1.11
CA LEU A 310 19.51 -3.98 -2.45
C LEU A 310 18.04 -4.40 -2.56
N THR A 311 17.55 -5.14 -1.56
CA THR A 311 16.14 -5.58 -1.46
C THR A 311 15.21 -4.38 -1.33
N GLY A 312 15.53 -3.42 -0.45
CA GLY A 312 14.77 -2.18 -0.30
C GLY A 312 14.74 -1.36 -1.58
N MET A 313 15.88 -1.25 -2.27
CA MET A 313 15.97 -0.56 -3.55
C MET A 313 15.10 -1.23 -4.63
N LEU A 314 15.12 -2.55 -4.71
CA LEU A 314 14.27 -3.32 -5.63
C LEU A 314 12.79 -3.16 -5.32
N ASN A 315 12.37 -3.34 -4.06
CA ASN A 315 10.98 -3.13 -3.66
C ASN A 315 10.50 -1.71 -4.00
N TYR A 316 11.36 -0.69 -3.83
CA TYR A 316 11.06 0.66 -4.26
C TYR A 316 10.86 0.76 -5.79
N VAL A 317 11.67 0.08 -6.60
CA VAL A 317 11.43 -0.02 -8.05
C VAL A 317 10.06 -0.64 -8.35
N GLY A 318 9.71 -1.76 -7.70
CA GLY A 318 8.40 -2.41 -7.85
C GLY A 318 7.24 -1.50 -7.45
N GLN A 319 7.36 -0.80 -6.31
CA GLN A 319 6.36 0.16 -5.84
C GLN A 319 6.15 1.32 -6.81
N MET A 320 7.22 1.87 -7.38
CA MET A 320 7.16 3.05 -8.25
C MET A 320 6.79 2.70 -9.70
N LYS A 321 7.41 1.66 -10.27
CA LYS A 321 7.24 1.27 -11.68
C LYS A 321 6.15 0.21 -11.90
N GLY A 322 5.69 -0.47 -10.84
CA GLY A 322 4.83 -1.66 -10.91
C GLY A 322 5.63 -2.97 -10.89
N ILE A 323 5.09 -3.99 -10.22
CA ILE A 323 5.70 -5.33 -10.10
C ILE A 323 5.67 -6.11 -11.42
N GLY A 324 4.70 -5.84 -12.31
CA GLY A 324 4.71 -6.35 -13.68
C GLY A 324 5.67 -5.64 -14.64
N ASN A 325 6.46 -4.66 -14.17
CA ASN A 325 7.36 -3.93 -15.06
C ASN A 325 8.56 -4.80 -15.49
N ARG A 326 8.85 -4.89 -16.80
CA ARG A 326 10.00 -5.64 -17.36
C ARG A 326 11.34 -5.38 -16.65
N VAL A 327 11.60 -4.14 -16.24
CA VAL A 327 12.83 -3.80 -15.50
C VAL A 327 12.83 -4.43 -14.11
N TYR A 328 11.70 -4.37 -13.39
CA TYR A 328 11.57 -5.00 -12.08
C TYR A 328 11.69 -6.52 -12.19
N ILE A 329 10.93 -7.14 -13.12
CA ILE A 329 10.97 -8.58 -13.41
C ILE A 329 12.42 -9.05 -13.64
N ALA A 330 13.14 -8.36 -14.53
CA ALA A 330 14.52 -8.74 -14.85
C ALA A 330 15.45 -8.66 -13.63
N LEU A 331 15.30 -7.63 -12.78
CA LEU A 331 16.14 -7.49 -11.60
C LEU A 331 15.73 -8.44 -10.47
N TYR A 332 14.44 -8.74 -10.32
CA TYR A 332 13.92 -9.73 -9.38
C TYR A 332 14.48 -11.12 -9.65
N TYR A 333 14.44 -11.57 -10.91
CA TYR A 333 14.98 -12.91 -11.21
C TYR A 333 16.49 -12.96 -11.03
N ARG A 334 17.22 -11.87 -11.31
CA ARG A 334 18.65 -11.79 -11.04
C ARG A 334 18.97 -11.98 -9.56
N ILE A 335 18.32 -11.24 -8.67
CA ILE A 335 18.59 -11.38 -7.24
C ILE A 335 18.10 -12.71 -6.67
N LYS A 336 16.98 -13.26 -7.14
CA LYS A 336 16.47 -14.57 -6.70
C LYS A 336 17.37 -15.74 -7.08
N ARG A 337 18.16 -15.61 -8.16
CA ARG A 337 19.21 -16.60 -8.51
C ARG A 337 20.40 -16.54 -7.56
N LEU A 338 20.69 -15.36 -6.98
CA LEU A 338 21.77 -15.18 -6.01
C LEU A 338 21.35 -15.60 -4.60
N ASP A 339 20.11 -15.31 -4.22
CA ASP A 339 19.55 -15.66 -2.92
C ASP A 339 18.02 -15.82 -3.02
N SER A 340 17.55 -17.06 -2.94
CA SER A 340 16.15 -17.41 -3.02
C SER A 340 15.33 -16.93 -1.81
N ASN A 341 15.96 -16.70 -0.66
CA ASN A 341 15.31 -16.32 0.60
C ASN A 341 14.95 -14.83 0.67
N ILE A 342 15.48 -14.00 -0.23
CA ILE A 342 15.20 -12.56 -0.25
C ILE A 342 13.71 -12.29 -0.51
N LYS A 343 13.04 -11.61 0.41
CA LYS A 343 11.61 -11.29 0.31
C LYS A 343 11.39 -10.05 -0.56
N LEU A 344 10.81 -10.26 -1.74
CA LEU A 344 10.45 -9.22 -2.71
C LEU A 344 9.01 -9.43 -3.18
N SER A 345 8.34 -8.34 -3.54
CA SER A 345 7.07 -8.43 -4.25
C SER A 345 7.25 -9.25 -5.54
N ILE A 346 6.38 -10.21 -5.79
CA ILE A 346 6.59 -11.18 -6.88
C ILE A 346 6.27 -10.49 -8.22
N PRO A 347 7.15 -10.57 -9.23
CA PRO A 347 6.86 -10.03 -10.54
C PRO A 347 5.85 -10.92 -11.24
N GLU A 348 4.88 -10.29 -11.87
CA GLU A 348 3.83 -10.91 -12.67
C GLU A 348 4.37 -11.33 -14.05
N TYR A 349 5.39 -12.19 -14.11
CA TYR A 349 5.65 -12.93 -15.34
C TYR A 349 4.69 -14.10 -15.39
N ILE A 350 3.82 -14.09 -16.41
CA ILE A 350 2.80 -15.10 -16.63
C ILE A 350 3.25 -15.91 -17.85
N PRO A 351 3.96 -17.04 -17.67
CA PRO A 351 4.14 -17.97 -18.76
C PRO A 351 2.77 -18.57 -19.06
N ALA A 352 2.15 -18.15 -20.15
CA ALA A 352 0.94 -18.75 -20.69
C ALA A 352 1.07 -18.81 -22.22
N PRO A 353 0.48 -19.82 -22.88
CA PRO A 353 0.53 -19.92 -24.33
C PRO A 353 -0.05 -18.67 -25.01
N GLU A 354 0.34 -18.44 -26.26
CA GLU A 354 -0.17 -17.29 -27.02
C GLU A 354 -1.65 -17.49 -27.34
N GLY A 355 -2.46 -16.45 -27.18
CA GLY A 355 -3.91 -16.52 -27.44
C GLY A 355 -4.80 -16.96 -26.27
N THR A 356 -4.26 -17.66 -25.27
CA THR A 356 -5.07 -18.19 -24.14
C THR A 356 -5.50 -17.10 -23.16
N THR A 357 -6.72 -17.18 -22.62
CA THR A 357 -7.14 -16.39 -21.46
C THR A 357 -6.50 -16.97 -20.20
N VAL A 358 -5.97 -16.13 -19.31
CA VAL A 358 -5.32 -16.59 -18.07
C VAL A 358 -6.22 -16.35 -16.88
N VAL A 359 -6.41 -17.37 -16.05
CA VAL A 359 -7.19 -17.30 -14.81
C VAL A 359 -6.25 -17.44 -13.61
N PHE A 360 -6.30 -16.47 -12.71
CA PHE A 360 -5.61 -16.48 -11.42
C PHE A 360 -6.59 -16.75 -10.31
N CYS A 361 -6.35 -17.78 -9.51
CA CYS A 361 -7.20 -18.10 -8.35
C CYS A 361 -6.56 -17.62 -7.05
N GLU A 362 -7.38 -17.36 -6.03
CA GLU A 362 -6.91 -17.09 -4.67
C GLU A 362 -6.15 -18.29 -4.10
N GLY A 363 -6.75 -19.49 -4.19
CA GLY A 363 -6.17 -20.73 -3.66
C GLY A 363 -5.14 -21.34 -4.61
N LYS A 364 -4.08 -21.92 -4.04
CA LYS A 364 -3.06 -22.66 -4.80
C LYS A 364 -3.59 -23.95 -5.43
N THR A 365 -4.67 -24.49 -4.87
CA THR A 365 -5.28 -25.76 -5.23
C THR A 365 -6.40 -25.61 -6.25
N ASP A 366 -7.06 -24.46 -6.31
CA ASP A 366 -8.20 -24.17 -7.18
C ASP A 366 -7.91 -24.43 -8.67
N PRO A 367 -6.72 -24.10 -9.21
CA PRO A 367 -6.38 -24.46 -10.59
C PRO A 367 -6.54 -25.95 -10.90
N LEU A 368 -6.23 -26.84 -9.95
CA LEU A 368 -6.38 -28.29 -10.16
C LEU A 368 -7.85 -28.70 -10.27
N HIS A 369 -8.73 -28.11 -9.45
CA HIS A 369 -10.16 -28.35 -9.52
C HIS A 369 -10.75 -27.86 -10.84
N LEU A 370 -10.42 -26.62 -11.23
CA LEU A 370 -10.92 -25.99 -12.46
C LEU A 370 -10.40 -26.67 -13.72
N GLU A 371 -9.12 -27.07 -13.78
CA GLU A 371 -8.57 -27.84 -14.90
C GLU A 371 -9.28 -29.18 -15.07
N THR A 372 -9.53 -29.89 -13.96
CA THR A 372 -10.20 -31.19 -13.99
C THR A 372 -11.66 -31.05 -14.40
N ALA A 373 -12.35 -30.03 -13.87
CA ALA A 373 -13.74 -29.72 -14.21
C ALA A 373 -13.89 -29.33 -15.68
N LEU A 374 -13.04 -28.45 -16.20
CA LEU A 374 -13.08 -28.03 -17.61
C LEU A 374 -12.84 -29.22 -18.53
N SER A 375 -11.87 -30.07 -18.20
CA SER A 375 -11.61 -31.32 -18.95
C SER A 375 -12.81 -32.27 -18.94
N TRP A 376 -13.56 -32.33 -17.84
CA TRP A 376 -14.79 -33.14 -17.71
C TRP A 376 -15.92 -32.61 -18.59
N PHE A 377 -16.09 -31.30 -18.70
CA PHE A 377 -17.06 -30.69 -19.62
C PHE A 377 -16.65 -30.84 -21.10
N HIS A 378 -15.36 -30.64 -21.42
CA HIS A 378 -14.84 -30.86 -22.77
C HIS A 378 -15.11 -32.29 -23.26
N GLN A 379 -14.99 -33.30 -22.39
CA GLN A 379 -15.30 -34.69 -22.72
C GLN A 379 -16.78 -34.93 -23.06
N GLN A 380 -17.67 -34.04 -22.63
CA GLN A 380 -19.11 -34.05 -22.94
C GLN A 380 -19.48 -33.14 -24.12
N GLY A 381 -18.50 -32.47 -24.73
CA GLY A 381 -18.71 -31.51 -25.82
C GLY A 381 -19.14 -30.11 -25.36
N GLU A 382 -19.17 -29.83 -24.06
CA GLU A 382 -19.47 -28.51 -23.50
C GLU A 382 -18.19 -27.65 -23.37
N PHE A 383 -18.32 -26.33 -23.51
CA PHE A 383 -17.22 -25.34 -23.41
C PHE A 383 -16.02 -25.60 -24.35
N SER A 384 -16.23 -26.27 -25.48
CA SER A 384 -15.14 -26.67 -26.40
C SER A 384 -14.27 -25.51 -26.92
N ASP A 385 -14.82 -24.30 -26.99
CA ASP A 385 -14.12 -23.08 -27.44
C ASP A 385 -13.41 -22.32 -26.30
N LEU A 386 -13.52 -22.80 -25.06
CA LEU A 386 -13.03 -22.13 -23.86
C LEU A 386 -11.56 -22.46 -23.60
N ASP A 387 -10.66 -21.68 -24.22
CA ASP A 387 -9.21 -21.84 -24.06
C ASP A 387 -8.67 -21.06 -22.84
N LEU A 388 -8.59 -21.76 -21.70
CA LEU A 388 -8.17 -21.21 -20.40
C LEU A 388 -6.84 -21.80 -19.93
N HIS A 389 -5.95 -20.91 -19.49
CA HIS A 389 -4.76 -21.24 -18.74
C HIS A 389 -4.93 -20.87 -17.26
N PHE A 390 -5.12 -21.87 -16.40
CA PHE A 390 -5.17 -21.66 -14.95
C PHE A 390 -3.75 -21.50 -14.39
N PHE A 391 -3.43 -20.30 -13.91
CA PHE A 391 -2.09 -19.99 -13.43
C PHE A 391 -1.81 -20.71 -12.10
N LYS A 392 -0.77 -21.54 -12.08
CA LYS A 392 -0.32 -22.25 -10.87
C LYS A 392 0.75 -21.45 -10.14
N TRP A 393 0.40 -20.96 -8.95
CA TRP A 393 1.34 -20.29 -8.07
C TRP A 393 2.47 -21.24 -7.64
N ARG A 394 3.69 -20.71 -7.52
CA ARG A 394 4.77 -21.48 -6.90
C ARG A 394 4.46 -21.74 -5.42
N SER A 395 4.90 -22.90 -4.93
CA SER A 395 4.60 -23.36 -3.57
C SER A 395 5.13 -22.41 -2.47
N ASP A 396 6.23 -21.71 -2.72
CA ASP A 396 6.86 -20.74 -1.82
C ASP A 396 6.14 -19.38 -1.72
N LEU A 397 5.10 -19.15 -2.52
CA LEU A 397 4.39 -17.86 -2.56
C LEU A 397 3.23 -17.86 -1.57
N ASP A 398 3.10 -16.81 -0.77
CA ASP A 398 1.91 -16.61 0.07
C ASP A 398 0.93 -15.72 -0.71
N ILE A 399 -0.04 -16.35 -1.37
CA ILE A 399 -1.07 -15.67 -2.18
C ILE A 399 -2.34 -15.60 -1.35
N ASN A 400 -2.94 -14.41 -1.34
CA ASN A 400 -4.18 -14.13 -0.63
C ASN A 400 -4.98 -13.08 -1.41
N ASN A 401 -6.21 -12.85 -0.98
CA ASN A 401 -7.10 -11.85 -1.53
C ASN A 401 -6.50 -10.43 -1.67
N ASP A 402 -5.70 -9.96 -0.71
CA ASP A 402 -5.06 -8.63 -0.81
C ASP A 402 -4.05 -8.59 -1.96
N THR A 403 -3.27 -9.66 -2.14
CA THR A 403 -2.29 -9.79 -3.23
C THR A 403 -2.98 -9.81 -4.59
N LEU A 404 -4.03 -10.64 -4.71
CA LEU A 404 -4.81 -10.78 -5.95
C LEU A 404 -5.48 -9.46 -6.34
N LEU A 405 -6.05 -8.73 -5.37
CA LEU A 405 -6.65 -7.41 -5.60
C LEU A 405 -5.61 -6.35 -6.01
N GLN A 406 -4.43 -6.37 -5.40
CA GLN A 406 -3.34 -5.47 -5.78
C GLN A 406 -2.90 -5.71 -7.23
N MET A 407 -2.86 -6.97 -7.67
CA MET A 407 -2.56 -7.31 -9.07
C MET A 407 -3.62 -6.68 -9.99
N CYS A 408 -4.91 -6.90 -9.73
CA CYS A 408 -6.01 -6.29 -10.51
C CYS A 408 -5.85 -4.77 -10.69
N GLN A 409 -5.43 -4.07 -9.64
CA GLN A 409 -5.27 -2.60 -9.65
C GLN A 409 -4.04 -2.10 -10.40
N THR A 410 -2.98 -2.91 -10.46
CA THR A 410 -1.67 -2.48 -10.98
C THR A 410 -1.36 -3.05 -12.35
N ARG A 411 -1.93 -4.21 -12.67
CA ARG A 411 -1.74 -4.95 -13.91
C ARG A 411 -2.10 -4.15 -15.16
N PRO A 412 -3.21 -3.37 -15.22
CA PRO A 412 -3.54 -2.59 -16.42
C PRO A 412 -2.45 -1.58 -16.83
N GLN A 413 -1.65 -1.10 -15.87
CA GLN A 413 -0.57 -0.15 -16.13
C GLN A 413 0.71 -0.81 -16.64
N ALA A 414 0.86 -2.11 -16.39
CA ALA A 414 2.06 -2.90 -16.71
C ALA A 414 1.89 -3.72 -18.00
N LYS A 415 0.69 -4.23 -18.23
CA LYS A 415 0.32 -5.09 -19.35
C LYS A 415 0.45 -4.34 -20.68
N ARG A 416 0.98 -5.03 -21.70
CA ARG A 416 1.21 -4.49 -23.05
C ARG A 416 0.69 -5.38 -24.17
N ASP A 417 0.25 -6.58 -23.84
CA ASP A 417 -0.46 -7.48 -24.74
C ASP A 417 -1.97 -7.30 -24.56
N ASN A 418 -2.75 -7.91 -25.45
CA ASN A 418 -4.22 -7.88 -25.42
C ASN A 418 -4.84 -9.10 -24.74
N ARG A 419 -4.06 -9.93 -24.04
CA ARG A 419 -4.53 -11.17 -23.41
C ARG A 419 -5.62 -10.90 -22.37
N ILE A 420 -6.64 -11.73 -22.25
CA ILE A 420 -7.61 -11.60 -21.16
C ILE A 420 -7.01 -12.22 -19.89
N GLU A 421 -6.98 -11.45 -18.81
CA GLU A 421 -6.53 -11.91 -17.50
C GLU A 421 -7.69 -11.79 -16.49
N ILE A 422 -8.12 -12.92 -15.94
CA ILE A 422 -9.23 -13.02 -14.98
C ILE A 422 -8.67 -13.38 -13.61
N TYR A 423 -8.99 -12.58 -12.59
CA TYR A 423 -8.59 -12.79 -11.21
C TYR A 423 -9.81 -13.26 -10.42
N LEU A 424 -9.88 -14.54 -10.11
CA LEU A 424 -11.00 -15.22 -9.45
C LEU A 424 -10.80 -15.25 -7.93
N PHE A 425 -11.76 -14.68 -7.21
CA PHE A 425 -11.80 -14.56 -5.76
C PHE A 425 -12.83 -15.51 -5.16
N ASP A 426 -12.55 -16.03 -3.96
CA ASP A 426 -13.58 -16.67 -3.16
C ASP A 426 -14.66 -15.65 -2.77
N ARG A 427 -15.87 -16.16 -2.50
CA ARG A 427 -17.02 -15.35 -2.06
C ARG A 427 -17.14 -15.35 -0.53
N ASP A 428 -16.04 -15.40 0.21
CA ASP A 428 -16.08 -15.64 1.66
C ASP A 428 -15.95 -14.38 2.53
N VAL A 429 -15.32 -13.32 2.00
CA VAL A 429 -14.99 -12.09 2.75
C VAL A 429 -15.63 -10.85 2.11
N PRO A 430 -16.58 -10.17 2.80
CA PRO A 430 -17.35 -9.03 2.26
C PRO A 430 -16.51 -7.88 1.67
N ARG A 431 -15.34 -7.60 2.25
CA ARG A 431 -14.44 -6.53 1.80
C ARG A 431 -13.94 -6.74 0.37
N TYR A 432 -13.72 -7.99 -0.06
CA TYR A 432 -13.23 -8.30 -1.40
C TYR A 432 -14.37 -8.42 -2.40
N ILE A 433 -15.52 -8.97 -1.97
CA ILE A 433 -16.77 -9.00 -2.75
C ILE A 433 -17.10 -7.61 -3.33
N GLN A 434 -17.10 -6.59 -2.47
CA GLN A 434 -17.41 -5.21 -2.89
C GLN A 434 -16.37 -4.58 -3.83
N LYS A 435 -15.15 -5.10 -3.89
CA LYS A 435 -14.05 -4.52 -4.67
C LYS A 435 -13.79 -5.26 -5.98
N ALA A 436 -14.04 -6.56 -6.01
CA ALA A 436 -13.76 -7.46 -7.11
C ALA A 436 -14.93 -7.59 -8.11
N ALA A 437 -16.13 -7.12 -7.75
CA ALA A 437 -17.30 -7.17 -8.61
C ALA A 437 -18.00 -5.80 -8.69
N GLU A 438 -18.74 -5.57 -9.77
CA GLU A 438 -19.67 -4.43 -9.91
C GLU A 438 -21.00 -4.72 -9.19
N LYS A 439 -21.87 -3.72 -9.04
CA LYS A 439 -23.10 -3.85 -8.24
C LYS A 439 -24.07 -4.90 -8.80
N ASP A 440 -24.12 -5.04 -10.11
CA ASP A 440 -25.09 -5.87 -10.84
C ASP A 440 -24.43 -7.03 -11.60
N LYS A 441 -23.13 -7.28 -11.38
CA LYS A 441 -22.35 -8.33 -12.05
C LYS A 441 -21.50 -9.09 -11.04
N SER A 442 -21.17 -10.34 -11.34
CA SER A 442 -20.24 -11.15 -10.54
C SER A 442 -18.76 -10.85 -10.82
N TYR A 443 -18.47 -9.90 -11.70
CA TYR A 443 -17.11 -9.49 -12.08
C TYR A 443 -17.02 -7.97 -12.27
N LYS A 444 -15.80 -7.49 -12.46
CA LYS A 444 -15.45 -6.08 -12.68
C LYS A 444 -14.33 -5.97 -13.69
N HIS A 445 -14.49 -5.07 -14.65
CA HIS A 445 -13.43 -4.71 -15.60
C HIS A 445 -12.56 -3.58 -15.05
N TRP A 446 -11.23 -3.75 -15.04
CA TRP A 446 -10.30 -2.75 -14.50
C TRP A 446 -9.71 -1.83 -15.57
N GLU A 447 -9.20 -2.41 -16.67
CA GLU A 447 -8.66 -1.80 -17.90
C GLU A 447 -7.74 -2.84 -18.58
N ALA A 448 -7.40 -2.66 -19.87
CA ALA A 448 -6.41 -3.50 -20.59
C ALA A 448 -6.68 -5.02 -20.54
N ASN A 449 -7.97 -5.42 -20.64
CA ASN A 449 -8.47 -6.80 -20.55
C ASN A 449 -8.12 -7.51 -19.22
N VAL A 450 -8.03 -6.74 -18.14
CA VAL A 450 -7.89 -7.25 -16.78
C VAL A 450 -9.25 -7.21 -16.08
N TYR A 451 -9.68 -8.36 -15.59
CA TYR A 451 -10.97 -8.56 -14.91
C TYR A 451 -10.75 -9.17 -13.54
N SER A 452 -11.53 -8.77 -12.55
CA SER A 452 -11.71 -9.55 -11.33
C SER A 452 -13.09 -10.18 -11.33
N ALA A 453 -13.22 -11.39 -10.80
CA ALA A 453 -14.47 -12.13 -10.74
C ALA A 453 -14.62 -12.81 -9.38
N LEU A 454 -15.86 -12.95 -8.91
CA LEU A 454 -16.20 -13.72 -7.72
C LEU A 454 -16.68 -15.10 -8.13
N LEU A 455 -16.31 -16.14 -7.37
CA LEU A 455 -16.94 -17.44 -7.51
C LEU A 455 -18.47 -17.28 -7.47
N PRO A 456 -19.21 -17.83 -8.44
CA PRO A 456 -20.66 -17.85 -8.41
C PRO A 456 -21.15 -18.73 -7.26
N VAL A 457 -22.43 -18.59 -6.90
CA VAL A 457 -23.07 -19.48 -5.93
C VAL A 457 -23.67 -20.65 -6.71
N PRO A 458 -23.21 -21.90 -6.51
CA PRO A 458 -23.77 -23.06 -7.19
C PRO A 458 -25.17 -23.37 -6.64
N GLU A 459 -26.05 -23.87 -7.51
CA GLU A 459 -27.49 -24.03 -7.22
C GLU A 459 -27.79 -24.92 -6.00
N HIS A 460 -26.94 -25.89 -5.69
CA HIS A 460 -27.12 -26.79 -4.54
C HIS A 460 -26.73 -26.19 -3.18
N ARG A 461 -26.26 -24.94 -3.14
CA ARG A 461 -25.85 -24.26 -1.90
C ARG A 461 -26.85 -23.20 -1.50
N ASP A 462 -27.29 -23.28 -0.24
CA ASP A 462 -28.24 -22.35 0.39
C ASP A 462 -27.55 -21.15 1.08
N PHE A 463 -26.26 -20.95 0.83
CA PHE A 463 -25.44 -19.89 1.42
C PHE A 463 -24.59 -19.18 0.36
N ASN A 464 -24.27 -17.92 0.62
CA ASN A 464 -23.54 -17.08 -0.33
C ASN A 464 -22.03 -17.21 -0.18
N GLU A 465 -21.52 -17.65 0.97
CA GLU A 465 -20.08 -17.71 1.20
C GLU A 465 -19.44 -18.98 0.62
N ILE A 466 -18.83 -18.83 -0.55
CA ILE A 466 -18.38 -19.94 -1.40
C ILE A 466 -16.86 -19.93 -1.58
N CYS A 467 -16.24 -21.09 -1.40
CA CYS A 467 -14.89 -21.41 -1.89
C CYS A 467 -14.97 -22.56 -2.90
N ILE A 468 -13.88 -22.86 -3.60
CA ILE A 468 -13.90 -23.81 -4.72
C ILE A 468 -14.44 -25.21 -4.35
N GLU A 469 -14.19 -25.69 -3.12
CA GLU A 469 -14.65 -27.01 -2.70
C GLU A 469 -16.18 -27.09 -2.51
N HIS A 470 -16.87 -25.98 -2.27
CA HIS A 470 -18.32 -25.97 -2.12
C HIS A 470 -19.07 -26.29 -3.42
N PHE A 471 -18.39 -26.30 -4.57
CA PHE A 471 -18.96 -26.73 -5.84
C PHE A 471 -19.14 -28.24 -5.94
N TYR A 472 -18.47 -29.04 -5.11
CA TYR A 472 -18.73 -30.47 -5.07
C TYR A 472 -20.07 -30.75 -4.36
N PRO A 473 -20.84 -31.76 -4.82
CA PRO A 473 -21.91 -32.36 -4.03
C PRO A 473 -21.37 -32.85 -2.67
N ASP A 474 -22.20 -32.92 -1.63
CA ASP A 474 -21.72 -33.34 -0.31
C ASP A 474 -21.21 -34.80 -0.28
N GLU A 475 -21.78 -35.66 -1.12
CA GLU A 475 -21.32 -37.04 -1.32
C GLU A 475 -19.89 -37.12 -1.89
N ASP A 476 -19.49 -36.14 -2.70
CA ASP A 476 -18.15 -36.04 -3.29
C ASP A 476 -17.18 -35.27 -2.38
N LEU A 477 -17.65 -34.18 -1.79
CA LEU A 477 -16.90 -33.32 -0.87
C LEU A 477 -16.41 -34.09 0.36
N LEU A 478 -17.25 -34.99 0.87
CA LEU A 478 -16.99 -35.75 2.08
C LEU A 478 -16.46 -37.17 1.80
N LYS A 479 -15.99 -37.46 0.58
CA LYS A 479 -15.34 -38.75 0.29
C LYS A 479 -14.07 -38.93 1.10
N GLU A 480 -13.86 -40.16 1.55
CA GLU A 480 -12.63 -40.57 2.22
C GLU A 480 -11.57 -40.98 1.19
N ASP A 481 -10.32 -40.62 1.47
CA ASP A 481 -9.17 -41.14 0.77
C ASP A 481 -8.83 -42.58 1.19
N LYS A 482 -7.76 -43.13 0.61
CA LYS A 482 -7.28 -44.48 0.91
C LYS A 482 -6.92 -44.72 2.39
N ASP A 483 -6.64 -43.65 3.12
CA ASP A 483 -6.21 -43.68 4.53
C ASP A 483 -7.40 -43.35 5.46
N GLY A 484 -8.63 -43.31 4.94
CA GLY A 484 -9.86 -43.01 5.68
C GLY A 484 -9.99 -41.54 6.08
N ARG A 485 -9.26 -40.62 5.44
CA ARG A 485 -9.30 -39.18 5.72
C ARG A 485 -10.21 -38.46 4.73
N ARG A 486 -10.99 -37.50 5.22
CA ARG A 486 -11.86 -36.65 4.39
C ARG A 486 -11.84 -35.19 4.83
N LEU A 487 -12.40 -34.31 4.00
CA LEU A 487 -12.76 -32.98 4.44
C LEU A 487 -13.94 -33.05 5.41
N TYR A 488 -13.94 -32.12 6.35
CA TYR A 488 -15.05 -31.90 7.27
C TYR A 488 -15.62 -30.50 7.08
N THR A 489 -16.81 -30.26 7.62
CA THR A 489 -17.41 -28.93 7.65
C THR A 489 -17.67 -28.48 9.09
N THR A 490 -17.72 -27.17 9.32
CA THR A 490 -18.04 -26.63 10.66
C THR A 490 -19.43 -27.05 11.16
N ARG A 491 -20.38 -27.36 10.27
CA ARG A 491 -21.73 -27.85 10.63
C ARG A 491 -21.72 -29.25 11.22
N GLU A 492 -20.63 -30.01 11.09
CA GLU A 492 -20.51 -31.35 11.67
C GLU A 492 -20.14 -31.34 13.15
N PHE A 493 -19.81 -30.18 13.72
CA PHE A 493 -19.34 -30.06 15.10
C PHE A 493 -20.24 -29.14 15.91
N ASP A 494 -20.42 -29.49 17.18
CA ASP A 494 -21.08 -28.65 18.15
C ASP A 494 -20.20 -27.41 18.47
N PRO A 495 -20.68 -26.16 18.31
CA PRO A 495 -19.83 -24.97 18.47
C PRO A 495 -19.33 -24.71 19.90
N GLU A 496 -19.97 -25.30 20.92
CA GLU A 496 -19.59 -25.13 22.32
C GLU A 496 -18.57 -26.18 22.76
N SER A 497 -18.90 -27.46 22.60
CA SER A 497 -18.02 -28.59 22.97
C SER A 497 -16.94 -28.88 21.92
N GLY A 498 -17.17 -28.51 20.65
CA GLY A 498 -16.36 -28.91 19.48
C GLY A 498 -16.35 -30.40 19.18
N CYS A 499 -17.21 -31.18 19.84
CA CYS A 499 -17.40 -32.59 19.51
C CYS A 499 -18.16 -32.72 18.20
N HIS A 500 -17.84 -33.75 17.42
CA HIS A 500 -18.57 -34.06 16.20
C HIS A 500 -19.98 -34.56 16.55
N LEU A 501 -21.00 -34.07 15.87
CA LEU A 501 -22.42 -34.29 16.20
C LEU A 501 -22.84 -35.77 16.06
N LYS A 502 -22.26 -36.48 15.09
CA LYS A 502 -22.52 -37.91 14.82
C LYS A 502 -21.42 -38.87 15.30
N LEU A 503 -20.14 -38.48 15.20
CA LEU A 503 -19.00 -39.36 15.48
C LEU A 503 -18.50 -39.11 16.91
N LYS A 504 -18.91 -39.96 17.86
CA LYS A 504 -18.69 -39.75 19.30
C LYS A 504 -17.22 -39.59 19.72
N GLU A 505 -16.29 -40.15 18.94
CA GLU A 505 -14.85 -40.10 19.23
C GLU A 505 -14.13 -39.01 18.45
N VAL A 506 -14.82 -38.20 17.66
CA VAL A 506 -14.19 -37.17 16.81
C VAL A 506 -14.48 -35.79 17.37
N TYR A 507 -13.47 -34.94 17.43
CA TYR A 507 -13.61 -33.56 17.88
C TYR A 507 -12.73 -32.61 17.07
N TYR A 508 -13.14 -31.34 17.01
CA TYR A 508 -12.35 -30.27 16.46
C TYR A 508 -11.44 -29.71 17.56
N ALA A 509 -10.13 -29.69 17.32
CA ALA A 509 -9.10 -29.19 18.22
C ALA A 509 -8.74 -27.71 17.98
N GLY A 510 -9.35 -27.08 16.97
CA GLY A 510 -9.15 -25.65 16.69
C GLY A 510 -10.00 -24.73 17.57
N THR A 511 -9.98 -23.44 17.24
CA THR A 511 -10.70 -22.41 18.00
C THR A 511 -12.22 -22.55 17.85
N ARG A 512 -12.97 -22.44 18.96
CA ARG A 512 -14.45 -22.50 18.92
C ARG A 512 -15.07 -21.41 18.04
N ALA A 513 -14.41 -20.25 17.93
CA ALA A 513 -14.85 -19.15 17.07
C ALA A 513 -14.99 -19.57 15.59
N GLN A 514 -14.15 -20.50 15.11
CA GLN A 514 -14.25 -21.02 13.74
C GLN A 514 -15.50 -21.88 13.52
N LEU A 515 -16.02 -22.53 14.56
CA LEU A 515 -17.25 -23.34 14.46
C LEU A 515 -18.53 -22.47 14.43
N ARG A 516 -18.49 -21.26 14.99
CA ARG A 516 -19.63 -20.32 15.04
C ARG A 516 -19.82 -19.52 13.73
N CYS A 517 -19.57 -20.14 12.59
CA CYS A 517 -19.76 -19.51 11.29
C CYS A 517 -21.21 -19.63 10.81
N LYS A 518 -21.69 -18.64 10.07
CA LYS A 518 -23.06 -18.61 9.52
C LYS A 518 -23.30 -19.62 8.39
N TYR A 519 -22.23 -20.18 7.85
CA TYR A 519 -22.21 -21.12 6.72
C TYR A 519 -21.22 -22.26 7.01
N PRO A 520 -21.35 -23.42 6.33
CA PRO A 520 -20.44 -24.55 6.54
C PRO A 520 -19.07 -24.23 5.95
N LYS A 521 -18.09 -23.90 6.79
CA LYS A 521 -16.70 -23.76 6.33
C LYS A 521 -16.04 -25.11 6.24
N ILE A 522 -15.19 -25.29 5.23
CA ILE A 522 -14.33 -26.46 5.10
C ILE A 522 -13.26 -26.47 6.20
N LEU A 523 -13.13 -27.62 6.85
CA LEU A 523 -12.12 -27.95 7.84
C LEU A 523 -11.21 -29.03 7.25
N ASP A 524 -9.95 -28.68 7.04
CA ASP A 524 -8.93 -29.54 6.43
C ASP A 524 -7.78 -29.87 7.40
N SER A 525 -7.92 -29.43 8.65
CA SER A 525 -6.96 -29.59 9.73
C SER A 525 -7.64 -29.48 11.10
N ASN A 526 -6.92 -29.87 12.15
CA ASN A 526 -7.38 -29.83 13.55
C ASN A 526 -8.63 -30.67 13.84
N VAL A 527 -8.89 -31.72 13.08
CA VAL A 527 -9.91 -32.73 13.44
C VAL A 527 -9.18 -33.95 13.98
N ARG A 528 -9.53 -34.42 15.18
CA ARG A 528 -8.80 -35.48 15.91
C ARG A 528 -9.75 -36.53 16.47
N LYS A 529 -9.19 -37.68 16.84
CA LYS A 529 -9.90 -38.73 17.59
C LYS A 529 -9.55 -38.67 19.09
N THR A 530 -10.50 -38.98 19.96
CA THR A 530 -10.25 -39.11 21.39
C THR A 530 -9.15 -40.15 21.64
N GLY A 531 -8.13 -39.79 22.43
CA GLY A 531 -6.98 -40.67 22.70
C GLY A 531 -5.86 -40.63 21.64
N SER A 532 -5.99 -39.84 20.57
CA SER A 532 -4.93 -39.60 19.58
C SER A 532 -4.79 -38.11 19.26
N ASP A 533 -3.56 -37.63 19.18
CA ASP A 533 -3.27 -36.24 18.77
C ASP A 533 -3.17 -36.06 17.25
N GLU A 534 -3.33 -37.14 16.49
CA GLU A 534 -3.22 -37.10 15.03
C GLU A 534 -4.42 -36.40 14.37
N ASN A 535 -4.11 -35.54 13.40
CA ASN A 535 -5.12 -34.94 12.54
C ASN A 535 -5.66 -35.98 11.53
N ILE A 536 -6.97 -36.19 11.56
CA ILE A 536 -7.67 -37.11 10.65
C ILE A 536 -8.33 -36.40 9.47
N ALA A 537 -8.36 -35.06 9.45
CA ALA A 537 -8.86 -34.31 8.29
C ALA A 537 -7.90 -34.43 7.10
N LEU A 538 -8.48 -34.59 5.91
CA LEU A 538 -7.77 -34.51 4.64
C LEU A 538 -7.42 -33.05 4.36
N SER A 539 -6.17 -32.75 4.00
CA SER A 539 -5.82 -31.38 3.60
C SER A 539 -6.48 -31.00 2.27
N LYS A 540 -6.82 -29.72 2.06
CA LYS A 540 -7.35 -29.22 0.78
C LYS A 540 -6.43 -29.57 -0.41
N ASN A 541 -5.12 -29.54 -0.19
CA ASN A 541 -4.12 -29.92 -1.20
C ASN A 541 -4.19 -31.40 -1.57
N ASN A 542 -4.34 -32.30 -0.60
CA ASN A 542 -4.48 -33.72 -0.90
C ASN A 542 -5.84 -34.03 -1.55
N PHE A 543 -6.91 -33.37 -1.11
CA PHE A 543 -8.22 -33.45 -1.76
C PHE A 543 -8.15 -33.04 -3.24
N ALA A 544 -7.56 -31.87 -3.54
CA ALA A 544 -7.35 -31.40 -4.91
C ALA A 544 -6.52 -32.37 -5.75
N LYS A 545 -5.44 -32.92 -5.19
CA LYS A 545 -4.59 -33.93 -5.87
C LYS A 545 -5.34 -35.23 -6.12
N ASN A 546 -6.13 -35.71 -5.17
CA ASN A 546 -6.89 -36.95 -5.32
C ASN A 546 -7.91 -36.84 -6.44
N ILE A 547 -8.60 -35.69 -6.54
CA ILE A 547 -9.51 -35.38 -7.65
C ILE A 547 -8.75 -35.29 -8.97
N PHE A 548 -7.68 -34.50 -9.03
CA PHE A 548 -6.90 -34.29 -10.26
C PHE A 548 -6.29 -35.58 -10.80
N HIS A 549 -5.76 -36.43 -9.91
CA HIS A 549 -5.17 -37.72 -10.27
C HIS A 549 -6.18 -38.87 -10.32
N LYS A 550 -7.47 -38.62 -10.04
CA LYS A 550 -8.54 -39.63 -9.99
C LYS A 550 -8.18 -40.85 -9.13
N THR A 551 -7.75 -40.62 -7.90
CA THR A 551 -7.28 -41.69 -7.00
C THR A 551 -8.43 -42.29 -6.17
N GLY A 552 -8.41 -43.61 -5.96
CA GLY A 552 -9.36 -44.28 -5.06
C GLY A 552 -10.83 -43.96 -5.36
N SER A 553 -11.55 -43.50 -4.33
CA SER A 553 -12.96 -43.10 -4.36
C SER A 553 -13.23 -41.83 -5.18
N PHE A 554 -12.20 -41.05 -5.51
CA PHE A 554 -12.28 -39.80 -6.28
C PHE A 554 -12.25 -39.99 -7.79
N LYS A 555 -12.32 -41.24 -8.29
CA LYS A 555 -12.47 -41.54 -9.73
C LYS A 555 -13.81 -41.08 -10.29
N GLU A 556 -14.85 -41.18 -9.46
CA GLU A 556 -16.23 -40.87 -9.79
C GLU A 556 -16.66 -39.67 -8.96
N VAL A 557 -16.29 -38.48 -9.42
CA VAL A 557 -16.66 -37.19 -8.82
C VAL A 557 -17.41 -36.39 -9.87
N SER A 558 -18.53 -35.80 -9.47
CA SER A 558 -19.31 -34.92 -10.33
C SER A 558 -18.74 -33.51 -10.36
N PHE A 559 -18.73 -32.91 -11.55
CA PHE A 559 -18.39 -31.51 -11.76
C PHE A 559 -19.58 -30.69 -12.26
N SER A 560 -20.80 -31.22 -12.21
CA SER A 560 -22.01 -30.59 -12.77
C SER A 560 -22.21 -29.15 -12.27
N TYR A 561 -21.97 -28.89 -10.98
CA TYR A 561 -22.13 -27.57 -10.40
C TYR A 561 -21.02 -26.57 -10.75
N PHE A 562 -19.88 -27.01 -11.32
CA PHE A 562 -18.84 -26.11 -11.81
C PHE A 562 -19.25 -25.35 -13.08
N LYS A 563 -20.32 -25.77 -13.76
CA LYS A 563 -20.81 -25.19 -15.02
C LYS A 563 -20.93 -23.67 -14.97
N VAL A 564 -21.52 -23.14 -13.90
CA VAL A 564 -21.73 -21.70 -13.71
C VAL A 564 -20.42 -20.89 -13.63
N ILE A 565 -19.29 -21.51 -13.27
CA ILE A 565 -17.97 -20.85 -13.29
C ILE A 565 -17.52 -20.64 -14.75
N PHE A 566 -17.72 -21.65 -15.61
CA PHE A 566 -17.32 -21.58 -17.01
C PHE A 566 -18.24 -20.68 -17.82
N GLU A 567 -19.54 -20.67 -17.54
CA GLU A 567 -20.49 -19.69 -18.09
C GLU A 567 -20.07 -18.24 -17.75
N LEU A 568 -19.62 -18.01 -16.52
CA LEU A 568 -19.05 -16.71 -16.11
C LEU A 568 -17.79 -16.35 -16.91
N PHE A 569 -16.90 -17.30 -17.19
CA PHE A 569 -15.72 -17.03 -18.01
C PHE A 569 -16.07 -16.74 -19.47
N GLU A 570 -17.04 -17.45 -20.05
CA GLU A 570 -17.58 -17.15 -21.37
C GLU A 570 -18.17 -15.74 -21.44
N GLU A 571 -18.94 -15.34 -20.43
CA GLU A 571 -19.51 -13.98 -20.35
C GLU A 571 -18.40 -12.92 -20.34
N ILE A 572 -17.38 -13.09 -19.50
CA ILE A 572 -16.24 -12.17 -19.43
C ILE A 572 -15.49 -12.10 -20.76
N MET A 573 -15.24 -13.26 -21.38
CA MET A 573 -14.53 -13.34 -22.66
C MET A 573 -15.33 -12.77 -23.82
N ALA A 574 -16.66 -12.93 -23.82
CA ALA A 574 -17.55 -12.31 -24.81
C ALA A 574 -17.56 -10.78 -24.70
N GLN A 575 -17.46 -10.22 -23.49
CA GLN A 575 -17.38 -8.77 -23.29
C GLN A 575 -16.01 -8.16 -23.69
N ALA A 576 -14.96 -8.98 -23.76
CA ALA A 576 -13.61 -8.54 -24.10
C ALA A 576 -13.32 -8.54 -25.62
N LYS A 577 -14.15 -9.24 -26.40
CA LYS A 577 -14.14 -9.21 -27.88
C LYS A 577 -14.89 -7.98 -28.39
#